data_AF-A0A1B8ECA1-F1
#
_entry.id   AF-A0A1B8ECA1-F1
#
_cell.length_a   1.000
_cell.length_b   1.000
_cell.length_c   1.000
_cell.angle_alpha   90.00
_cell.angle_beta   90.00
_cell.angle_gamma   90.00
#
_symmetry.space_group_name_H-M   'P 1'
#
loop_
_entity.id
_entity.type
_entity.pdbx_description
1 polymer ?
#
loop_
_entity_poly.entity_id
_entity_poly.type
_entity_poly.pdbx_seq_one_letter_code
_entity_poly.pdbx_strand_id
1 'polypeptide(L)'
;MKLTNLITSVGAVLLASQAMAAPVVTRDDGPIIARDDGPVIARSDGPIIARDDGPVIARSDGPVVARSDGPIIARSDGPIIARSDGPIIARDDGPVIARSDGPVIARDDGPIIARSDGPIIARDDGDIVA
;
A
#
# COMPACT_ATOMS: atom_id res chain seq x y z
N MET A 1 -6.92 16.64 -21.80
CA MET A 1 -5.57 16.24 -21.38
C MET A 1 -5.65 15.92 -19.89
N LYS A 2 -5.64 14.64 -19.50
CA LYS A 2 -5.61 14.26 -18.09
C LYS A 2 -4.19 14.50 -17.58
N LEU A 3 -4.05 15.43 -16.65
CA LEU A 3 -2.81 15.66 -15.90
C LEU A 3 -2.58 14.43 -15.01
N THR A 4 -1.84 13.45 -15.52
CA THR A 4 -1.20 12.46 -14.67
C THR A 4 0.00 13.18 -14.05
N ASN A 5 -0.04 13.43 -12.74
CA ASN A 5 1.11 14.00 -12.03
C ASN A 5 2.15 12.88 -11.87
N LEU A 6 2.90 12.59 -12.94
CA LEU A 6 4.05 11.69 -12.88
C LEU A 6 5.22 12.45 -12.27
N ILE A 7 5.53 12.15 -11.01
CA ILE A 7 6.67 12.75 -10.31
C ILE A 7 7.76 11.67 -10.20
N THR A 8 8.87 11.95 -10.88
CA THR A 8 10.12 11.21 -10.81
C THR A 8 11.15 12.12 -10.13
N SER A 9 11.73 11.66 -9.03
CA SER A 9 12.73 12.40 -8.25
C SER A 9 13.90 11.45 -7.90
N VAL A 10 14.96 12.03 -7.34
CA VAL A 10 16.09 11.30 -6.76
C VAL A 10 16.16 11.75 -5.29
N GLY A 11 15.25 11.25 -4.45
CA GLY A 11 15.15 11.63 -3.04
C GLY A 11 13.71 11.71 -2.54
N ALA A 12 13.51 11.92 -1.23
CA ALA A 12 12.19 11.81 -0.61
C ALA A 12 11.09 12.63 -1.32
N VAL A 13 10.07 11.93 -1.83
CA VAL A 13 8.95 12.52 -2.57
C VAL A 13 7.76 12.72 -1.62
N LEU A 14 7.31 13.97 -1.48
CA LEU A 14 6.06 14.30 -0.80
C LEU A 14 5.01 14.73 -1.83
N LEU A 15 3.94 13.93 -1.91
CA LEU A 15 2.81 14.15 -2.81
C LEU A 15 1.61 14.52 -1.97
N ALA A 16 1.07 15.72 -2.20
CA ALA A 16 -0.18 16.17 -1.62
C ALA A 16 -1.02 16.81 -2.72
N SER A 17 -2.14 16.18 -3.06
CA SER A 17 -3.16 16.74 -3.96
C SER A 17 -4.49 16.74 -3.21
N GLN A 18 -5.18 17.88 -3.18
CA GLN A 18 -6.51 18.04 -2.57
C GLN A 18 -7.55 18.55 -3.60
N ALA A 19 -7.18 18.61 -4.88
CA ALA A 19 -7.90 19.46 -5.84
C ALA A 19 -8.44 18.74 -7.07
N MET A 20 -8.08 17.48 -7.31
CA MET A 20 -8.52 16.74 -8.48
C MET A 20 -8.37 15.27 -8.13
N ALA A 21 -9.47 14.49 -8.19
CA ALA A 21 -9.51 13.03 -8.11
C ALA A 21 -8.74 12.33 -9.27
N ALA A 22 -7.64 12.94 -9.71
CA ALA A 22 -6.73 12.43 -10.71
C ALA A 22 -5.74 11.50 -10.01
N PRO A 23 -5.40 10.37 -10.62
CA PRO A 23 -4.49 9.43 -10.00
C PRO A 23 -3.08 10.04 -9.83
N VAL A 24 -2.53 9.91 -8.63
CA VAL A 24 -1.12 10.19 -8.36
C VAL A 24 -0.29 8.98 -8.75
N VAL A 25 0.70 9.19 -9.63
CA VAL A 25 1.62 8.13 -10.06
C VAL A 25 3.04 8.60 -9.81
N THR A 26 3.80 7.84 -9.02
CA THR A 26 5.15 8.25 -8.63
C THR A 26 6.13 7.09 -8.64
N ARG A 27 7.39 7.44 -8.96
CA ARG A 27 8.53 6.55 -8.85
C ARG A 27 9.73 7.31 -8.31
N ASP A 28 10.38 6.77 -7.28
CA ASP A 28 11.55 7.38 -6.65
C ASP A 28 12.48 6.30 -6.05
N ASP A 29 13.79 6.51 -6.06
CA ASP A 29 14.74 5.57 -5.44
C ASP A 29 14.77 5.72 -3.89
N GLY A 30 14.21 6.81 -3.37
CA GLY A 30 14.09 7.13 -1.96
C GLY A 30 12.63 7.12 -1.46
N PRO A 31 12.40 7.52 -0.20
CA PRO A 31 11.10 7.38 0.45
C PRO A 31 9.97 8.14 -0.28
N ILE A 32 8.78 7.54 -0.33
CA ILE A 32 7.58 8.17 -0.89
C ILE A 32 6.54 8.38 0.21
N ILE A 33 6.02 9.61 0.30
CA ILE A 33 4.88 9.96 1.15
C ILE A 33 3.79 10.54 0.25
N ALA A 34 2.65 9.87 0.16
CA ALA A 34 1.51 10.29 -0.64
C ALA A 34 0.26 10.54 0.22
N ARG A 35 -0.40 11.66 -0.07
CA ARG A 35 -1.73 12.01 0.42
C ARG A 35 -2.57 12.55 -0.73
N ASP A 36 -3.65 11.86 -1.04
CA ASP A 36 -4.53 12.21 -2.15
C ASP A 36 -5.98 11.84 -1.80
N ASP A 37 -6.94 12.38 -2.56
CA ASP A 37 -8.35 11.96 -2.49
C ASP A 37 -8.68 10.96 -3.63
N GLY A 38 -7.72 10.71 -4.52
CA GLY A 38 -7.83 9.85 -5.69
C GLY A 38 -6.69 8.83 -5.77
N PRO A 39 -6.79 7.86 -6.70
CA PRO A 39 -5.96 6.65 -6.66
C PRO A 39 -4.46 6.93 -6.61
N VAL A 40 -3.75 6.33 -5.65
CA VAL A 40 -2.29 6.40 -5.53
C VAL A 40 -1.61 5.17 -6.12
N ILE A 41 -0.65 5.39 -7.02
CA ILE A 41 0.26 4.37 -7.54
C ILE A 41 1.70 4.78 -7.24
N ALA A 42 2.37 4.06 -6.35
CA ALA A 42 3.72 4.39 -5.92
C ALA A 42 4.71 3.22 -6.12
N ARG A 43 5.92 3.55 -6.58
CA ARG A 43 7.03 2.60 -6.72
C ARG A 43 8.29 3.19 -6.10
N SER A 44 8.94 2.48 -5.18
CA SER A 44 10.14 2.98 -4.52
C SER A 44 11.15 1.88 -4.21
N ASP A 45 12.43 2.22 -4.16
CA ASP A 45 13.47 1.36 -3.56
C ASP A 45 13.57 1.61 -2.03
N GLY A 46 12.92 2.67 -1.54
CA GLY A 46 12.78 3.03 -0.13
C GLY A 46 11.35 2.89 0.40
N PRO A 47 11.08 3.33 1.65
CA PRO A 47 9.76 3.16 2.28
C PRO A 47 8.65 3.92 1.57
N ILE A 48 7.44 3.36 1.54
CA ILE A 48 6.23 4.02 1.01
C ILE A 48 5.22 4.23 2.14
N ILE A 49 4.72 5.47 2.26
CA ILE A 49 3.62 5.84 3.15
C ILE A 49 2.51 6.47 2.32
N ALA A 50 1.33 5.85 2.29
CA ALA A 50 0.16 6.35 1.56
C ALA A 50 -1.06 6.52 2.48
N ARG A 51 -1.77 7.64 2.33
CA ARG A 51 -3.09 7.87 2.91
C ARG A 51 -4.00 8.45 1.85
N ASP A 52 -5.05 7.74 1.49
CA ASP A 52 -5.87 8.09 0.32
C ASP A 52 -7.31 7.64 0.48
N ASP A 53 -8.28 8.42 0.01
CA ASP A 53 -9.69 7.98 -0.05
C ASP A 53 -9.91 6.98 -1.20
N GLY A 54 -9.06 7.04 -2.24
CA GLY A 54 -9.05 6.16 -3.40
C GLY A 54 -8.20 4.88 -3.22
N PRO A 55 -8.18 4.00 -4.24
CA PRO A 55 -7.37 2.78 -4.23
C PRO A 55 -5.85 3.07 -4.16
N VAL A 56 -5.12 2.28 -3.37
CA VAL A 56 -3.67 2.38 -3.24
C VAL A 56 -2.98 1.17 -3.85
N ILE A 57 -2.01 1.41 -4.74
CA ILE A 57 -1.10 0.41 -5.29
C ILE A 57 0.34 0.80 -4.96
N ALA A 58 1.01 0.02 -4.11
CA ALA A 58 2.37 0.27 -3.67
C ALA A 58 3.31 -0.90 -4.02
N ARG A 59 4.51 -0.56 -4.52
CA ARG A 59 5.61 -1.52 -4.72
C ARG A 59 6.90 -0.94 -4.15
N SER A 60 7.53 -1.64 -3.22
CA SER A 60 8.63 -1.10 -2.45
C SER A 60 9.70 -2.15 -2.19
N ASP A 61 10.99 -1.80 -2.19
CA ASP A 61 12.04 -2.67 -1.62
C ASP A 61 12.20 -2.42 -0.10
N GLY A 62 11.60 -1.33 0.42
CA GLY A 62 11.50 -1.04 1.85
C GLY A 62 10.08 -1.20 2.41
N PRO A 63 9.81 -0.84 3.67
CA PRO A 63 8.48 -1.00 4.30
C PRO A 63 7.35 -0.23 3.59
N VAL A 64 6.15 -0.79 3.61
CA VAL A 64 4.93 -0.15 3.08
C VAL A 64 3.92 0.09 4.19
N VAL A 65 3.46 1.33 4.33
CA VAL A 65 2.36 1.71 5.22
C VAL A 65 1.26 2.37 4.41
N ALA A 66 0.10 1.72 4.30
CA ALA A 66 -1.03 2.22 3.52
C ALA A 66 -2.31 2.31 4.35
N ARG A 67 -3.03 3.43 4.20
CA ARG A 67 -4.39 3.61 4.71
C ARG A 67 -5.28 4.09 3.59
N SER A 68 -6.43 3.45 3.40
CA SER A 68 -7.35 3.86 2.34
C SER A 68 -8.79 3.47 2.55
N ASP A 69 -9.74 4.32 2.14
CA ASP A 69 -11.16 3.96 2.13
C ASP A 69 -11.49 3.00 0.95
N GLY A 70 -10.60 2.95 -0.05
CA GLY A 70 -10.63 2.03 -1.18
C GLY A 70 -9.70 0.82 -1.02
N PRO A 71 -9.61 -0.05 -2.04
CA PRO A 71 -8.75 -1.24 -2.00
C PRO A 71 -7.27 -0.93 -1.88
N ILE A 72 -6.52 -1.78 -1.18
CA ILE A 72 -5.07 -1.70 -1.06
C ILE A 72 -4.42 -2.91 -1.73
N ILE A 73 -3.47 -2.67 -2.62
CA ILE A 73 -2.57 -3.68 -3.18
C ILE A 73 -1.13 -3.28 -2.86
N ALA A 74 -0.45 -4.06 -2.03
CA ALA A 74 0.91 -3.79 -1.61
C ALA A 74 1.83 -4.97 -1.96
N ARG A 75 3.01 -4.64 -2.49
CA ARG A 75 4.13 -5.56 -2.66
C ARG A 75 5.38 -4.97 -2.05
N SER A 76 6.09 -5.75 -1.26
CA SER A 76 7.23 -5.26 -0.51
C SER A 76 8.28 -6.35 -0.31
N ASP A 77 9.54 -5.96 -0.11
CA ASP A 77 10.60 -6.85 0.41
C ASP A 77 10.81 -6.65 1.93
N GLY A 78 10.01 -5.76 2.54
CA GLY A 78 9.99 -5.50 3.98
C GLY A 78 8.57 -5.16 4.47
N PRO A 79 8.37 -4.98 5.78
CA PRO A 79 7.04 -5.08 6.40
C PRO A 79 5.92 -4.29 5.71
N ILE A 80 4.75 -4.94 5.55
CA ILE A 80 3.52 -4.29 5.08
C ILE A 80 2.55 -4.04 6.24
N ILE A 81 2.13 -2.79 6.40
CA ILE A 81 1.05 -2.39 7.32
C ILE A 81 -0.07 -1.74 6.50
N ALA A 82 -1.22 -2.40 6.42
CA ALA A 82 -2.36 -1.96 5.62
C ALA A 82 -3.65 -1.83 6.44
N ARG A 83 -4.38 -0.72 6.24
CA ARG A 83 -5.72 -0.53 6.80
C ARG A 83 -6.67 -0.03 5.73
N SER A 84 -7.79 -0.72 5.51
CA SER A 84 -8.71 -0.37 4.43
C SER A 84 -10.17 -0.64 4.74
N ASP A 85 -11.08 0.21 4.26
CA ASP A 85 -12.52 -0.12 4.27
C ASP A 85 -12.89 -1.05 3.09
N GLY A 86 -11.99 -1.18 2.11
CA GLY A 86 -12.06 -2.11 0.99
C GLY A 86 -11.11 -3.31 1.14
N PRO A 87 -11.01 -4.17 0.11
CA PRO A 87 -10.14 -5.36 0.12
C PRO A 87 -8.66 -5.02 0.26
N ILE A 88 -7.90 -5.88 0.93
CA ILE A 88 -6.44 -5.80 1.04
C ILE A 88 -5.80 -7.02 0.35
N ILE A 89 -4.87 -6.76 -0.55
CA ILE A 89 -3.98 -7.77 -1.13
C ILE A 89 -2.53 -7.39 -0.81
N ALA A 90 -1.86 -8.23 -0.02
CA ALA A 90 -0.47 -8.03 0.38
C ALA A 90 0.40 -9.20 -0.12
N ARG A 91 1.59 -8.86 -0.62
CA ARG A 91 2.68 -9.82 -0.85
C ARG A 91 3.97 -9.26 -0.29
N ASP A 92 4.61 -9.97 0.60
CA ASP A 92 5.82 -9.51 1.27
C ASP A 92 6.81 -10.67 1.44
N ASP A 93 8.06 -10.34 1.71
CA ASP A 93 9.06 -11.28 2.27
C ASP A 93 9.23 -11.03 3.79
N GLY A 94 8.67 -9.93 4.31
CA GLY A 94 8.61 -9.57 5.74
C GLY A 94 7.18 -9.53 6.30
N PRO A 95 7.02 -9.25 7.62
CA PRO A 95 5.73 -9.38 8.29
C PRO A 95 4.59 -8.54 7.67
N VAL A 96 3.41 -9.15 7.56
CA VAL A 96 2.18 -8.47 7.10
C VAL A 96 1.22 -8.21 8.25
N ILE A 97 0.81 -6.95 8.43
CA ILE A 97 -0.27 -6.54 9.34
C ILE A 97 -1.39 -5.88 8.53
N ALA A 98 -2.55 -6.53 8.46
CA ALA A 98 -3.69 -6.07 7.67
C ALA A 98 -4.97 -5.92 8.53
N ARG A 99 -5.70 -4.82 8.34
CA ARG A 99 -7.04 -4.61 8.90
C ARG A 99 -7.99 -4.12 7.83
N SER A 100 -9.08 -4.85 7.58
CA SER A 100 -9.99 -4.55 6.49
C SER A 100 -11.46 -4.74 6.84
N ASP A 101 -12.36 -3.91 6.33
CA ASP A 101 -13.81 -4.21 6.35
C ASP A 101 -14.20 -5.13 5.17
N GLY A 102 -13.32 -5.27 4.18
CA GLY A 102 -13.40 -6.21 3.06
C GLY A 102 -12.48 -7.42 3.21
N PRO A 103 -12.37 -8.28 2.18
CA PRO A 103 -11.50 -9.45 2.19
C PRO A 103 -10.01 -9.10 2.34
N VAL A 104 -9.27 -9.95 3.05
CA VAL A 104 -7.81 -9.86 3.16
C VAL A 104 -7.16 -11.07 2.50
N ILE A 105 -6.26 -10.82 1.55
CA ILE A 105 -5.42 -11.84 0.93
C ILE A 105 -3.96 -11.48 1.19
N ALA A 106 -3.26 -12.32 1.95
CA ALA A 106 -1.85 -12.15 2.26
C ALA A 106 -1.05 -13.38 1.80
N ARG A 107 0.13 -13.13 1.22
CA ARG A 107 1.14 -14.15 0.94
C ARG A 107 2.48 -13.63 1.40
N ASP A 108 3.13 -14.36 2.29
CA ASP A 108 4.33 -13.87 2.96
C ASP A 108 5.24 -15.04 3.35
N ASP A 109 6.54 -14.80 3.50
CA ASP A 109 7.48 -15.72 4.14
C ASP A 109 7.59 -15.41 5.65
N GLY A 110 7.18 -14.21 6.07
CA GLY A 110 7.06 -13.77 7.46
C GLY A 110 5.69 -14.01 8.12
N PRO A 111 5.52 -13.57 9.38
CA PRO A 111 4.27 -13.69 10.11
C PRO A 111 3.16 -12.81 9.54
N ILE A 112 1.95 -13.36 9.46
CA ILE A 112 0.75 -12.65 9.02
C ILE A 112 -0.17 -12.37 10.21
N ILE A 113 -0.51 -11.11 10.43
CA ILE A 113 -1.57 -10.67 11.36
C ILE A 113 -2.66 -9.97 10.56
N ALA A 114 -3.80 -10.64 10.36
CA ALA A 114 -4.95 -10.09 9.67
C ALA A 114 -6.14 -9.92 10.61
N ARG A 115 -6.97 -8.91 10.35
CA ARG A 115 -8.32 -8.79 10.89
C ARG A 115 -9.24 -8.31 9.79
N SER A 116 -10.36 -9.00 9.60
CA SER A 116 -11.27 -8.71 8.50
C SER A 116 -12.72 -8.98 8.88
N ASP A 117 -13.64 -8.13 8.44
CA ASP A 117 -15.08 -8.43 8.44
C ASP A 117 -15.48 -9.33 7.24
N GLY A 118 -14.58 -9.46 6.26
CA GLY A 118 -14.66 -10.39 5.14
C GLY A 118 -13.78 -11.64 5.31
N PRO A 119 -13.65 -12.46 4.25
CA PRO A 119 -12.78 -13.62 4.26
C PRO A 119 -11.30 -13.25 4.39
N ILE A 120 -10.56 -14.03 5.18
CA ILE A 120 -9.10 -13.96 5.27
C ILE A 120 -8.52 -15.18 4.56
N ILE A 121 -7.65 -14.94 3.57
CA ILE A 121 -6.85 -15.95 2.89
C ILE A 121 -5.39 -15.60 3.11
N ALA A 122 -4.73 -16.34 4.00
CA ALA A 122 -3.31 -16.21 4.27
C ALA A 122 -2.58 -17.46 3.73
N ARG A 123 -1.40 -17.25 3.17
CA ARG A 123 -0.42 -18.30 2.88
C ARG A 123 0.91 -17.80 3.40
N ASP A 124 1.50 -18.51 4.33
CA ASP A 124 2.88 -18.27 4.72
C ASP A 124 3.65 -19.56 4.98
N ASP A 125 4.96 -19.38 5.16
CA ASP A 125 5.88 -20.35 5.77
C ASP A 125 6.11 -20.03 7.28
N GLY A 126 5.39 -19.05 7.83
CA GLY A 126 5.50 -18.47 9.16
C GLY A 126 4.27 -18.69 10.07
N ASP A 127 3.99 -17.72 10.95
CA ASP A 127 2.85 -17.76 11.87
C ASP A 127 1.68 -16.91 11.35
N ILE A 128 0.49 -17.52 11.24
CA ILE A 128 -0.75 -16.84 10.84
C ILE A 128 -1.65 -16.58 12.04
N VAL A 129 -1.99 -15.31 12.25
CA VAL A 129 -3.06 -14.85 13.16
C VAL A 129 -4.10 -14.09 12.31
N ALA A 130 -5.35 -14.53 12.33
CA ALA A 130 -6.43 -14.01 11.49
C ALA A 130 -7.71 -13.77 12.31
#